data_AF-A0A3N1TIX0-F1
#
_entry.id   AF-A0A3N1TIX0-F1
#
_cell.length_a   1.000
_cell.length_b   1.000
_cell.length_c   1.000
_cell.angle_alpha   90.00
_cell.angle_beta   90.00
_cell.angle_gamma   90.00
#
_symmetry.space_group_name_H-M   'P 1'
#
loop_
_entity.id
_entity.type
_entity.pdbx_description
1 polymer ?
#
loop_
_entity_poly.entity_id
_entity_poly.type
_entity_poly.pdbx_seq_one_letter_code
_entity_poly.pdbx_strand_id
1 'polypeptide(L)'
;MVRAASADRARAGDHAGSPAAAEAGLTLWEGTHDGPGDTADPVAALRTGHAPVRGTLVRARALALARLGRHAEAAGPLAAAASEHPRDEEVLAEQLRGEAATAGPSAVLVRYEAYRRELRDELGTDSGAGLEALQQELLRGESPVVRTGVPHEPNPLLGRDEGIVAVEPDGVVRRVPGLRTGAPRPGSACGAVADSSSDRGQV
;
A
#
# COMPACT_ATOMS: atom_id res chain seq x y z
N MET A 1 31.25 0.13 16.78
CA MET A 1 31.59 -0.31 15.42
C MET A 1 30.41 -0.97 14.70
N VAL A 2 29.79 -2.03 15.27
CA VAL A 2 28.68 -2.76 14.62
C VAL A 2 27.45 -1.88 14.30
N ARG A 3 27.05 -0.97 15.21
CA ARG A 3 25.95 0.00 14.99
C ARG A 3 26.18 0.93 13.79
N ALA A 4 27.40 1.44 13.62
CA ALA A 4 27.72 2.33 12.50
C ALA A 4 27.68 1.54 11.18
N ALA A 5 28.26 0.35 11.17
CA ALA A 5 28.27 -0.52 9.99
C ALA A 5 26.86 -0.99 9.56
N SER A 6 25.93 -1.24 10.48
CA SER A 6 24.54 -1.57 10.13
C SER A 6 23.76 -0.36 9.59
N ALA A 7 23.95 0.82 10.20
CA ALA A 7 23.33 2.06 9.72
C ALA A 7 23.87 2.47 8.33
N ASP A 8 25.16 2.30 8.07
CA ASP A 8 25.79 2.64 6.79
C ASP A 8 25.35 1.68 5.67
N ARG A 9 25.22 0.37 5.94
CA ARG A 9 24.67 -0.59 4.97
C ARG A 9 23.18 -0.36 4.69
N ALA A 10 22.41 0.02 5.71
CA ALA A 10 21.00 0.37 5.54
C ALA A 10 20.82 1.61 4.64
N ARG A 11 21.70 2.62 4.76
CA ARG A 11 21.72 3.79 3.86
C ARG A 11 22.26 3.47 2.46
N ALA A 12 23.18 2.52 2.34
CA ALA A 12 23.77 2.09 1.07
C ALA A 12 22.88 1.14 0.23
N GLY A 13 21.68 0.79 0.70
CA GLY A 13 20.76 -0.10 -0.02
C GLY A 13 21.11 -1.59 0.06
N ASP A 14 22.14 -1.97 0.82
CA ASP A 14 22.45 -3.38 1.11
C ASP A 14 21.57 -3.87 2.27
N HIS A 15 20.29 -4.08 1.95
CA HIS A 15 19.30 -4.60 2.88
C HIS A 15 19.52 -6.09 3.20
N ALA A 16 20.29 -6.81 2.39
CA ALA A 16 20.56 -8.24 2.57
C ALA A 16 21.66 -8.52 3.62
N GLY A 17 22.69 -7.68 3.71
CA GLY A 17 23.77 -7.79 4.70
C GLY A 17 23.46 -7.16 6.07
N SER A 18 22.47 -6.26 6.13
CA SER A 18 22.06 -5.56 7.35
C SER A 18 21.51 -6.45 8.48
N PRO A 19 20.64 -7.47 8.24
CA PRO A 19 20.03 -8.25 9.30
C PRO A 19 21.03 -9.19 9.96
N ALA A 20 21.93 -9.81 9.19
CA ALA A 20 22.97 -10.69 9.74
C ALA A 20 23.96 -9.93 10.62
N ALA A 21 24.33 -8.70 10.24
CA ALA A 21 25.21 -7.86 11.05
C ALA A 21 24.53 -7.39 12.35
N ALA A 22 23.22 -7.07 12.29
CA ALA A 22 22.45 -6.71 13.46
C ALA A 22 22.24 -7.91 14.40
N GLU A 23 21.95 -9.09 13.85
CA GLU A 23 21.82 -10.35 14.57
C GLU A 23 23.11 -10.75 15.28
N ALA A 24 24.26 -10.70 14.58
CA ALA A 24 25.56 -10.96 15.19
C ALA A 24 25.84 -10.02 16.39
N GLY A 25 25.42 -8.75 16.30
CA GLY A 25 25.49 -7.80 17.41
C GLY A 25 24.56 -8.14 18.58
N LEU A 26 23.38 -8.70 18.31
CA LEU A 26 22.42 -9.14 19.33
C LEU A 26 22.87 -10.45 20.00
N THR A 27 23.47 -11.39 19.27
CA THR A 27 23.99 -12.64 19.84
C THR A 27 25.12 -12.37 20.86
N LEU A 28 25.95 -11.35 20.62
CA LEU A 28 26.95 -10.88 21.59
C LEU A 28 26.32 -10.39 22.90
N TRP A 29 25.06 -9.99 22.87
CA TRP A 29 24.31 -9.53 24.04
C TRP A 29 23.65 -10.69 24.79
N GLU A 30 23.07 -11.65 24.06
CA GLU A 30 22.37 -12.81 24.61
C GLU A 30 23.30 -13.81 25.33
N GLY A 31 24.56 -13.88 24.92
CA GLY A 31 25.59 -14.70 25.58
C GLY A 31 25.93 -14.28 27.02
N THR A 32 25.23 -13.29 27.57
CA THR A 32 25.49 -12.69 28.88
C THR A 32 24.35 -12.89 29.89
N HIS A 33 23.35 -13.75 29.65
CA HIS A 33 22.14 -13.81 30.49
C HIS A 33 22.39 -14.26 31.94
N ASP A 34 22.19 -13.27 32.83
CA ASP A 34 21.47 -13.24 34.11
C ASP A 34 21.42 -14.50 34.99
N GLY A 35 22.38 -14.57 35.92
CA GLY A 35 22.07 -14.97 37.29
C GLY A 35 21.41 -13.80 38.05
N PRO A 36 20.74 -14.03 39.20
CA PRO A 36 20.13 -12.96 39.99
C PRO A 36 21.23 -12.01 40.50
N GLY A 37 21.47 -10.95 39.74
CA GLY A 37 22.44 -9.92 40.05
C GLY A 37 21.84 -8.95 41.06
N ASP A 38 22.54 -8.81 42.17
CA ASP A 38 22.30 -7.79 43.19
C ASP A 38 22.18 -6.39 42.54
N THR A 39 21.42 -5.47 43.13
CA THR A 39 21.19 -4.12 42.56
C THR A 39 22.47 -3.26 42.42
N ALA A 40 23.62 -3.79 42.86
CA ALA A 40 24.97 -3.28 42.65
C ALA A 40 25.77 -4.03 41.57
N ASP A 41 25.13 -4.81 40.69
CA ASP A 41 25.81 -5.54 39.62
C ASP A 41 26.38 -4.55 38.57
N PRO A 42 27.72 -4.43 38.43
CA PRO A 42 28.34 -3.58 37.42
C PRO A 42 27.95 -4.00 36.00
N VAL A 43 27.54 -5.25 35.78
CA VAL A 43 27.02 -5.72 34.48
C VAL A 43 25.62 -5.15 34.23
N ALA A 44 24.75 -5.05 35.24
CA ALA A 44 23.46 -4.38 35.12
C ALA A 44 23.59 -2.88 34.79
N ALA A 45 24.58 -2.20 35.39
CA ALA A 45 24.89 -0.80 35.07
C ALA A 45 25.38 -0.63 33.61
N LEU A 46 26.26 -1.53 33.14
CA LEU A 46 26.72 -1.55 31.74
C LEU A 46 25.58 -1.88 30.76
N ARG A 47 24.70 -2.83 31.09
CA ARG A 47 23.52 -3.16 30.28
C ARG A 47 22.58 -1.97 30.14
N THR A 48 22.37 -1.22 31.24
CA THR A 48 21.56 0.00 31.24
C THR A 48 22.22 1.08 30.36
N GLY A 49 23.54 1.28 30.48
CA GLY A 49 24.28 2.22 29.65
C GLY A 49 24.28 1.90 28.15
N HIS A 50 24.15 0.62 27.79
CA HIS A 50 24.15 0.17 26.40
C HIS A 50 22.74 -0.14 25.84
N ALA A 51 21.67 -0.02 26.62
CA ALA A 51 20.29 -0.25 26.17
C ALA A 51 19.93 0.51 24.87
N PRO A 52 20.36 1.78 24.66
CA PRO A 52 20.11 2.50 23.40
C PRO A 52 20.79 1.86 22.17
N VAL A 53 21.91 1.16 22.37
CA VAL A 53 22.61 0.44 21.29
C VAL A 53 21.84 -0.81 20.91
N ARG A 54 21.34 -1.56 21.90
CA ARG A 54 20.49 -2.73 21.68
C ARG A 54 19.21 -2.35 20.91
N GLY A 55 18.50 -1.32 21.33
CA GLY A 55 17.29 -0.85 20.63
C GLY A 55 17.56 -0.48 19.16
N THR A 56 18.71 0.16 18.89
CA THR A 56 19.11 0.48 17.50
C THR A 56 19.38 -0.77 16.65
N LEU A 57 19.99 -1.81 17.23
CA LEU A 57 20.25 -3.07 16.51
C LEU A 57 18.95 -3.84 16.25
N VAL A 58 18.03 -3.89 17.22
CA VAL A 58 16.70 -4.48 17.05
C VAL A 58 15.94 -3.77 15.93
N ARG A 59 15.90 -2.44 15.95
CA ARG A 59 15.31 -1.62 14.89
C ARG A 59 15.91 -1.91 13.52
N ALA A 60 17.25 -1.94 13.42
CA ALA A 60 17.94 -2.19 12.16
C ALA A 60 17.63 -3.59 11.60
N ARG A 61 17.61 -4.62 12.45
CA ARG A 61 17.22 -5.99 12.07
C ARG A 61 15.78 -6.05 11.58
N ALA A 62 14.86 -5.42 12.32
CA ALA A 62 13.43 -5.40 12.01
C ALA A 62 13.16 -4.78 10.63
N LEU A 63 13.72 -3.60 10.37
CA LEU A 63 13.59 -2.90 9.09
C LEU A 63 14.23 -3.70 7.94
N ALA A 64 15.37 -4.33 8.17
CA ALA A 64 16.01 -5.16 7.16
C ALA A 64 15.17 -6.38 6.80
N LEU A 65 14.61 -7.09 7.79
CA LEU A 65 13.72 -8.24 7.56
C LEU A 65 12.46 -7.82 6.79
N ALA A 66 11.86 -6.69 7.15
CA ALA A 66 10.68 -6.17 6.46
C ALA A 66 10.97 -5.82 4.99
N ARG A 67 12.09 -5.15 4.70
CA ARG A 67 12.50 -4.79 3.33
C ARG A 67 12.89 -5.99 2.48
N LEU A 68 13.28 -7.10 3.11
CA LEU A 68 13.49 -8.39 2.44
C LEU A 68 12.17 -9.16 2.20
N GLY A 69 11.01 -8.61 2.56
CA GLY A 69 9.70 -9.25 2.40
C GLY A 69 9.40 -10.32 3.46
N ARG A 70 10.26 -10.48 4.48
CA ARG A 70 10.09 -11.48 5.56
C ARG A 70 9.20 -10.91 6.68
N HIS A 71 8.00 -10.47 6.32
CA HIS A 71 7.10 -9.72 7.22
C HIS A 71 6.71 -10.51 8.48
N ALA A 72 6.51 -11.83 8.38
CA ALA A 72 6.18 -12.67 9.52
C ALA A 72 7.29 -12.69 10.59
N GLU A 73 8.55 -12.76 10.15
CA GLU A 73 9.70 -12.76 11.06
C GLU A 73 10.03 -11.35 11.57
N ALA A 74 9.69 -10.32 10.78
CA ALA A 74 9.85 -8.93 11.17
C ALA A 74 8.80 -8.47 12.21
N ALA A 75 7.63 -9.12 12.29
CA ALA A 75 6.51 -8.67 13.13
C ALA A 75 6.87 -8.49 14.61
N GLY A 76 7.54 -9.48 15.22
CA GLY A 76 7.98 -9.41 16.62
C GLY A 76 8.99 -8.28 16.87
N PRO A 77 10.13 -8.26 16.15
CA PRO A 77 11.11 -7.17 16.25
C PRO A 77 10.54 -5.78 15.95
N LEU A 78 9.64 -5.65 14.97
CA LEU A 78 8.98 -4.37 14.66
C LEU A 78 8.05 -3.93 15.80
N ALA A 79 7.32 -4.84 16.43
CA ALA A 79 6.48 -4.52 17.59
C ALA A 79 7.33 -4.03 18.78
N ALA A 80 8.46 -4.69 19.04
CA ALA A 80 9.40 -4.24 20.07
C ALA A 80 9.95 -2.84 19.75
N ALA A 81 10.39 -2.61 18.52
CA ALA A 81 10.87 -1.29 18.10
C ALA A 81 9.80 -0.19 18.22
N ALA A 82 8.55 -0.49 17.88
CA ALA A 82 7.44 0.45 18.01
C ALA A 82 7.07 0.73 19.47
N SER A 83 7.18 -0.25 20.38
CA SER A 83 6.98 0.01 21.81
C SER A 83 8.07 0.91 22.41
N GLU A 84 9.32 0.78 21.93
CA GLU A 84 10.43 1.62 22.39
C GLU A 84 10.38 3.02 21.75
N HIS A 85 9.93 3.12 20.49
CA HIS A 85 9.87 4.36 19.73
C HIS A 85 8.53 4.48 18.97
N PRO A 86 7.42 4.83 19.65
CA PRO A 86 6.08 4.87 19.05
C PRO A 86 5.94 5.85 17.87
N ARG A 87 6.78 6.88 17.82
CA ARG A 87 6.77 7.93 16.78
C ARG A 87 7.75 7.68 15.64
N ASP A 88 8.30 6.48 15.53
CA ASP A 88 9.17 6.11 14.42
C ASP A 88 8.36 5.74 13.17
N GLU A 89 8.21 6.71 12.27
CA GLU A 89 7.42 6.54 11.05
C GLU A 89 7.98 5.46 10.11
N GLU A 90 9.29 5.21 10.11
CA GLU A 90 9.87 4.15 9.27
C GLU A 90 9.42 2.76 9.77
N VAL A 91 9.43 2.55 11.09
CA VAL A 91 8.96 1.31 11.71
C VAL A 91 7.47 1.12 11.48
N LEU A 92 6.68 2.20 11.64
CA LEU A 92 5.25 2.17 11.36
C LEU A 92 4.96 1.81 9.90
N ALA A 93 5.67 2.41 8.94
CA ALA A 93 5.49 2.13 7.52
C ALA A 93 5.70 0.63 7.19
N GLU A 94 6.76 0.01 7.73
CA GLU A 94 7.01 -1.41 7.51
C GLU A 94 6.01 -2.33 8.22
N GLN A 95 5.49 -1.94 9.40
CA GLN A 95 4.39 -2.67 10.04
C GLN A 95 3.12 -2.63 9.19
N LEU A 96 2.76 -1.45 8.67
CA LEU A 96 1.59 -1.26 7.82
C LEU A 96 1.72 -2.07 6.51
N ARG A 97 2.91 -2.17 5.91
CA ARG A 97 3.15 -3.06 4.76
C ARG A 97 2.94 -4.55 5.11
N GLY A 98 3.48 -4.98 6.25
CA GLY A 98 3.30 -6.36 6.72
C GLY A 98 1.83 -6.69 7.01
N GLU A 99 1.09 -5.74 7.59
CA GLU A 99 -0.34 -5.87 7.85
C GLU A 99 -1.17 -5.84 6.55
N ALA A 100 -0.75 -5.07 5.55
CA ALA A 100 -1.44 -5.03 4.25
C ALA A 100 -1.39 -6.41 3.56
N ALA A 101 -0.29 -7.14 3.75
CA ALA A 101 -0.14 -8.50 3.23
C ALA A 101 -1.02 -9.54 3.95
N THR A 102 -1.41 -9.30 5.21
CA THR A 102 -2.17 -10.28 6.02
C THR A 102 -3.64 -9.94 6.20
N ALA A 103 -3.96 -8.67 6.47
CA ALA A 103 -5.31 -8.15 6.72
C ALA A 103 -5.90 -7.39 5.53
N GLY A 104 -5.08 -7.07 4.52
CA GLY A 104 -5.48 -6.34 3.33
C GLY A 104 -5.34 -4.82 3.45
N PRO A 105 -5.38 -4.09 2.31
CA PRO A 105 -5.04 -2.67 2.29
C PRO A 105 -6.06 -1.79 3.03
N SER A 106 -7.35 -2.14 3.01
CA SER A 106 -8.40 -1.33 3.64
C SER A 106 -8.23 -1.25 5.16
N ALA A 107 -7.86 -2.35 5.82
CA ALA A 107 -7.61 -2.36 7.26
C ALA A 107 -6.43 -1.45 7.63
N VAL A 108 -5.38 -1.48 6.80
CA VAL A 108 -4.18 -0.65 6.96
C VAL A 108 -4.47 0.83 6.75
N LEU A 109 -5.31 1.19 5.78
CA LEU A 109 -5.72 2.57 5.54
C LEU A 109 -6.50 3.15 6.73
N VAL A 110 -7.35 2.34 7.39
CA VAL A 110 -8.04 2.75 8.62
C VAL A 110 -7.03 3.03 9.74
N ARG A 111 -6.03 2.15 9.91
CA ARG A 111 -4.97 2.33 10.92
C ARG A 111 -4.11 3.56 10.65
N TYR A 112 -3.72 3.78 9.39
CA TYR A 112 -2.99 4.98 8.97
C TYR A 112 -3.78 6.27 9.23
N GLU A 113 -5.08 6.28 8.93
CA GLU A 113 -5.92 7.46 9.14
C GLU A 113 -6.07 7.80 10.63
N ALA A 114 -6.17 6.78 11.50
CA ALA A 114 -6.18 6.98 12.95
C ALA A 114 -4.87 7.65 13.42
N TYR A 115 -3.72 7.14 12.95
CA TYR A 115 -2.41 7.71 13.25
C TYR A 115 -2.28 9.17 12.77
N ARG A 116 -2.70 9.47 11.54
CA ARG A 116 -2.63 10.84 10.98
C ARG A 116 -3.44 11.84 11.81
N ARG A 117 -4.61 11.42 12.32
CA ARG A 117 -5.44 12.26 13.20
C ARG A 117 -4.76 12.50 14.54
N GLU A 118 -4.26 11.45 15.17
CA GLU A 118 -3.50 11.53 16.43
C GLU A 118 -2.30 12.48 16.28
N LEU A 119 -1.53 12.36 15.19
CA LEU A 119 -0.39 13.22 14.92
C LEU A 119 -0.79 14.70 14.79
N ARG A 120 -1.89 14.96 14.10
CA ARG A 120 -2.44 16.32 13.97
C ARG A 120 -2.94 16.86 15.31
N ASP A 121 -3.59 16.04 16.10
CA ASP A 121 -4.20 16.45 17.37
C ASP A 121 -3.12 16.68 18.45
N GLU A 122 -2.07 15.85 18.50
CA GLU A 122 -1.01 15.94 19.51
C GLU A 122 0.11 16.93 19.15
N LEU A 123 0.51 16.97 17.87
CA LEU A 123 1.69 17.70 17.43
C LEU A 123 1.37 18.81 16.43
N GLY A 124 0.16 18.85 15.87
CA GLY A 124 -0.20 19.81 14.82
C GLY A 124 0.55 19.57 13.50
N THR A 125 1.15 18.39 13.33
CA THR A 125 1.93 18.02 12.15
C THR A 125 1.21 16.99 11.31
N ASP A 126 1.46 17.00 10.00
CA ASP A 126 1.03 15.93 9.10
C ASP A 126 2.09 14.82 9.01
N SER A 127 1.69 13.66 8.46
CA SER A 127 2.54 12.48 8.29
C SER A 127 3.71 12.74 7.34
N GLY A 128 4.87 12.13 7.60
CA GLY A 128 6.01 12.24 6.70
C GLY A 128 5.83 11.56 5.33
N ALA A 129 6.66 11.98 4.38
CA ALA A 129 6.61 11.54 2.97
C ALA A 129 6.70 10.02 2.78
N GLY A 130 7.36 9.31 3.69
CA GLY A 130 7.46 7.84 3.63
C GLY A 130 6.11 7.15 3.85
N LEU A 131 5.30 7.66 4.79
CA LEU A 131 3.95 7.14 5.04
C LEU A 131 2.95 7.61 3.97
N GLU A 132 3.08 8.84 3.49
CA GLU A 132 2.29 9.32 2.35
C GLU A 132 2.52 8.45 1.11
N ALA A 133 3.77 8.11 0.81
CA ALA A 133 4.11 7.23 -0.31
C ALA A 133 3.49 5.83 -0.16
N LEU A 134 3.51 5.27 1.05
CA LEU A 134 2.84 4.00 1.36
C LEU A 134 1.32 4.10 1.17
N GLN A 135 0.68 5.16 1.66
CA GLN A 135 -0.76 5.36 1.45
C GLN A 135 -1.10 5.37 -0.03
N GLN A 136 -0.31 6.08 -0.84
CA GLN A 136 -0.51 6.14 -2.29
C GLN A 136 -0.25 4.79 -2.98
N GLU A 137 0.70 3.99 -2.49
CA GLU A 137 0.93 2.62 -2.96
C GLU A 137 -0.30 1.73 -2.71
N LEU A 138 -0.85 1.75 -1.49
CA LEU A 138 -2.02 0.97 -1.10
C LEU A 138 -3.26 1.36 -1.91
N LEU A 139 -3.51 2.65 -2.11
CA LEU A 139 -4.64 3.15 -2.91
C LEU A 139 -4.54 2.78 -4.39
N ARG A 140 -3.33 2.71 -4.95
CA ARG A 140 -3.12 2.21 -6.32
C ARG A 140 -3.34 0.71 -6.41
N GLY A 141 -2.96 -0.05 -5.38
CA GLY A 141 -3.21 -1.49 -5.29
C GLY A 141 -4.70 -1.84 -5.16
N GLU A 142 -5.49 -0.99 -4.48
CA GLU A 142 -6.96 -1.13 -4.41
C GLU A 142 -7.69 -0.55 -5.63
N SER A 143 -7.01 0.20 -6.50
CA SER A 143 -7.67 0.79 -7.65
C SER A 143 -8.26 -0.33 -8.52
N PRO A 144 -9.58 -0.30 -8.79
CA PRO A 144 -10.20 -1.27 -9.67
C PRO A 144 -9.43 -1.30 -10.98
N VAL A 145 -9.11 -2.50 -11.49
CA VAL A 145 -8.71 -2.65 -12.89
C VAL A 145 -9.72 -1.86 -13.69
N VAL A 146 -9.28 -0.77 -14.32
CA VAL A 146 -10.14 0.09 -15.14
C VAL A 146 -10.82 -0.83 -16.13
N ARG A 147 -12.08 -1.18 -15.87
CA ARG A 147 -12.88 -1.95 -16.81
C ARG A 147 -13.16 -0.98 -17.94
N THR A 148 -12.31 -1.00 -18.95
CA THR A 148 -12.46 -0.17 -20.13
C THR A 148 -13.82 -0.48 -20.76
N GLY A 149 -14.72 0.49 -20.66
CA GLY A 149 -15.84 0.68 -21.56
C GLY A 149 -17.09 -0.14 -21.24
N VAL A 150 -17.99 0.43 -20.45
CA VAL A 150 -19.37 0.48 -20.96
C VAL A 150 -19.29 1.38 -22.20
N PRO A 151 -19.74 0.93 -23.38
CA PRO A 151 -19.85 1.82 -24.53
C PRO A 151 -20.78 2.95 -24.14
N HIS A 152 -20.23 4.12 -23.79
CA HIS A 152 -21.01 5.32 -23.75
C HIS A 152 -21.22 5.69 -25.21
N GLU A 153 -22.34 5.24 -25.77
CA GLU A 153 -22.90 5.91 -26.94
C GLU A 153 -23.18 7.34 -26.46
N PRO A 154 -22.50 8.37 -26.98
CA PRO A 154 -22.70 9.73 -26.53
C PRO A 154 -24.13 10.09 -26.87
N ASN A 155 -25.04 9.95 -25.90
CA ASN A 155 -26.39 10.44 -26.05
C ASN A 155 -26.24 11.97 -26.16
N PRO A 156 -26.57 12.58 -27.31
CA PRO A 156 -26.53 14.03 -27.42
C PRO A 156 -27.39 14.58 -26.27
N LEU A 157 -26.84 15.50 -25.48
CA LEU A 157 -27.57 16.16 -24.41
C LEU A 157 -28.57 17.13 -25.07
N LEU A 158 -29.67 16.57 -25.57
CA LEU A 158 -30.71 17.32 -26.28
C LEU A 158 -31.26 18.41 -25.35
N GLY A 159 -31.15 19.68 -25.78
CA GLY A 159 -31.66 20.84 -25.05
C GLY A 159 -30.69 21.48 -24.03
N ARG A 160 -29.40 21.13 -24.06
CA ARG A 160 -28.34 21.71 -23.21
C ARG A 160 -27.24 22.44 -23.98
N ASP A 161 -27.48 22.78 -25.24
CA ASP A 161 -26.48 23.35 -26.16
C ASP A 161 -25.85 24.64 -25.62
N GLU A 162 -26.65 25.51 -25.00
CA GLU A 162 -26.20 26.75 -24.36
C GLU A 162 -25.30 26.52 -23.14
N GLY A 163 -25.50 25.41 -22.42
CA GLY A 163 -24.68 25.05 -21.27
C GLY A 163 -23.35 24.41 -21.65
N ILE A 164 -23.26 23.78 -22.83
CA ILE A 164 -22.02 23.19 -23.35
C ILE A 164 -21.07 24.29 -23.81
N VAL A 165 -21.58 25.31 -24.50
CA VAL A 165 -20.79 26.48 -24.93
C VAL A 165 -20.17 27.23 -23.75
N ALA A 166 -20.85 27.26 -22.60
CA ALA A 166 -20.33 27.89 -21.38
C ALA A 166 -19.14 27.13 -20.75
N VAL A 167 -19.00 25.83 -21.04
CA VAL A 167 -17.91 24.96 -20.53
C VAL A 167 -16.77 24.82 -21.56
N GLU A 168 -16.99 25.25 -22.80
CA GLU A 168 -16.00 25.22 -23.90
C GLU A 168 -15.13 26.48 -24.14
N PRO A 169 -14.89 27.44 -23.23
CA PRO A 169 -13.85 28.43 -23.51
C PRO A 169 -12.42 27.86 -23.36
N ASP A 170 -12.19 26.81 -22.56
CA ASP A 170 -10.84 26.26 -22.29
C ASP A 170 -10.74 24.74 -22.56
N GLY A 171 -11.00 24.36 -23.81
CA GLY A 171 -11.00 22.99 -24.30
C GLY A 171 -9.78 22.15 -23.91
N VAL A 172 -9.94 21.28 -22.92
CA VAL A 172 -9.09 20.11 -22.71
C VAL A 172 -9.96 18.86 -22.66
N VAL A 173 -10.53 18.49 -23.81
CA VAL A 173 -11.03 17.12 -24.01
C VAL A 173 -9.90 16.33 -24.67
N ARG A 174 -9.23 15.50 -23.87
CA ARG A 174 -8.08 14.70 -24.32
C ARG A 174 -8.56 13.62 -25.29
N ARG A 175 -8.34 13.84 -26.59
CA ARG A 175 -8.65 12.88 -27.66
C ARG A 175 -7.71 11.68 -27.57
N VAL A 176 -8.26 10.48 -27.36
CA VAL A 176 -7.49 9.23 -27.42
C VAL A 176 -7.59 8.67 -28.85
N PRO A 177 -6.47 8.41 -29.54
CA PRO A 177 -6.51 8.02 -30.95
C PRO A 177 -6.73 6.51 -31.12
N GLY A 178 -7.65 6.12 -31.99
CA GLY A 178 -7.69 4.78 -32.58
C GLY A 178 -9.08 4.19 -32.77
N LEU A 179 -9.74 4.51 -33.89
CA LEU A 179 -10.88 3.74 -34.40
C LEU A 179 -10.62 3.36 -35.85
N ARG A 180 -10.41 2.06 -36.07
CA ARG A 180 -10.58 1.43 -37.38
C ARG A 180 -12.08 1.24 -37.59
N THR A 181 -12.56 1.68 -38.74
CA THR A 181 -13.93 1.48 -39.23
C THR A 181 -14.19 0.00 -39.52
N GLY A 182 -15.18 -0.58 -38.82
CA GLY A 182 -15.73 -1.91 -39.10
C GLY A 182 -17.12 -1.80 -39.74
N ALA A 183 -17.28 -2.49 -40.86
CA ALA A 183 -18.39 -2.48 -41.82
C ALA A 183 -19.78 -2.93 -41.28
N PRO A 184 -20.89 -2.63 -42.00
CA PRO A 184 -22.25 -2.92 -41.55
C PRO A 184 -22.67 -4.38 -41.75
N ARG A 185 -23.50 -4.88 -40.82
CA ARG A 185 -24.14 -6.22 -40.89
C ARG A 185 -25.39 -6.17 -41.77
N PRO A 186 -25.63 -7.16 -42.65
CA PRO A 186 -26.82 -7.18 -43.48
C PRO A 186 -28.04 -7.80 -42.77
N GLY A 187 -29.17 -7.09 -42.84
CA GLY A 187 -30.43 -7.63 -43.38
C GLY A 187 -31.34 -8.42 -42.43
N SER A 188 -32.17 -7.71 -41.68
CA SER A 188 -33.46 -8.21 -41.18
C SER A 188 -34.52 -8.03 -42.28
N ALA A 189 -35.18 -9.10 -42.71
CA ALA A 189 -36.33 -9.04 -43.60
C ALA A 189 -37.61 -9.36 -42.83
N CYS A 190 -38.53 -8.40 -42.84
CA CYS A 190 -39.83 -8.43 -42.21
C CYS A 190 -40.91 -8.65 -43.28
N GLY A 191 -41.91 -9.49 -42.96
CA GLY A 191 -43.30 -9.34 -43.42
C GLY A 191 -43.75 -10.12 -44.67
N ALA A 192 -44.74 -11.00 -44.52
CA ALA A 192 -46.13 -10.67 -44.87
C ALA A 192 -47.08 -11.87 -44.66
N VAL A 193 -48.18 -11.58 -43.98
CA VAL A 193 -49.41 -12.37 -43.85
C VAL A 193 -50.23 -12.31 -45.13
N ALA A 194 -50.86 -13.42 -45.52
CA ALA A 194 -52.06 -13.43 -46.35
C ALA A 194 -52.95 -14.61 -45.94
N ASP A 195 -54.14 -14.24 -45.48
CA ASP A 195 -55.28 -15.08 -45.18
C ASP A 195 -56.16 -15.13 -46.44
N SER A 196 -56.63 -16.31 -46.87
CA SER A 196 -57.81 -16.44 -47.74
C SER A 196 -58.25 -17.90 -47.86
N SER A 197 -59.49 -18.11 -47.45
CA SER A 197 -60.36 -19.26 -47.67
C SER A 197 -60.63 -19.50 -49.16
N SER A 198 -60.79 -20.78 -49.57
CA SER A 198 -61.91 -21.28 -50.42
C SER A 198 -61.61 -22.70 -50.96
N ASP A 199 -62.34 -23.68 -50.43
CA ASP A 199 -63.21 -24.65 -51.14
C ASP A 199 -62.68 -25.59 -52.26
N ARG A 200 -63.31 -26.78 -52.28
CA ARG A 200 -63.13 -28.01 -53.11
C ARG A 200 -62.24 -29.08 -52.44
N GLY A 201 -62.66 -30.31 -52.15
CA GLY A 201 -63.76 -31.14 -52.65
C GLY A 201 -63.20 -32.35 -53.42
N GLN A 202 -63.65 -33.56 -53.05
CA GLN A 202 -63.40 -34.90 -53.67
C GLN A 202 -62.04 -35.55 -53.31
N VAL A 203 -61.94 -36.84 -52.95
CA VAL A 203 -62.82 -38.03 -53.00
C VAL A 203 -62.44 -38.97 -51.85
#